data_AF-R6JVX3-F1
#
_entry.id   AF-R6JVX3-F1
#
_cell.length_a   1.000
_cell.length_b   1.000
_cell.length_c   1.000
_cell.angle_alpha   90.00
_cell.angle_beta   90.00
_cell.angle_gamma   90.00
#
_symmetry.space_group_name_H-M   'P 1'
#
loop_
_entity.id
_entity.type
_entity.pdbx_description
1 polymer ?
#
loop_
_entity_poly.entity_id
_entity_poly.type
_entity_poly.pdbx_seq_one_letter_code
_entity_poly.pdbx_strand_id
1 'polypeptide(L)'
;MTQEIFKRYEKKYMLTQKKHDALIPVLERQMNADHYGEHTLSNIYFDTRDYELVRQSIEKPEYKEKLRLRAYGKVTDNSVVYAELKKKFDGVVYKRRIPMTLCQARKYLYYGIRWAEESQILKEIDYVLNRYELKPAAYVAYERVAYYGKDNEELRITFDRNICCRCSGLELKNGVYGTMLLDKNQILMEVKIPGAMPLWMSRLFSGMGLFPVSYSKYGAYYKEYLYHGVFVEGGRICA
;
A
#
# COMPACT_ATOMS: atom_id res chain seq x y z
N MET A 1 14.10 12.99 -16.96
CA MET A 1 12.92 13.89 -16.90
C MET A 1 11.76 13.09 -16.36
N THR A 2 11.24 13.45 -15.18
CA THR A 2 10.09 12.79 -14.55
C THR A 2 8.83 13.13 -15.34
N GLN A 3 8.25 12.16 -16.02
CA GLN A 3 7.06 12.35 -16.85
C GLN A 3 5.89 12.85 -15.99
N GLU A 4 5.37 14.05 -16.31
CA GLU A 4 4.47 14.79 -15.39
C GLU A 4 3.03 14.26 -15.38
N ILE A 5 2.59 13.53 -16.41
CA ILE A 5 1.27 12.88 -16.46
C ILE A 5 1.38 11.56 -17.23
N PHE A 6 1.18 10.42 -16.54
CA PHE A 6 1.01 9.11 -17.17
C PHE A 6 -0.27 8.43 -16.67
N LYS A 7 -1.13 7.99 -17.59
CA LYS A 7 -2.38 7.29 -17.28
C LYS A 7 -2.14 5.78 -17.38
N ARG A 8 -1.82 5.16 -16.25
CA ARG A 8 -1.67 3.70 -16.16
C ARG A 8 -2.91 3.03 -15.59
N TYR A 9 -3.20 1.82 -16.04
CA TYR A 9 -4.22 0.97 -15.44
C TYR A 9 -3.62 0.14 -14.32
N GLU A 10 -4.31 0.05 -13.18
CA GLU A 10 -3.94 -0.81 -12.06
C GLU A 10 -5.03 -1.87 -11.89
N LYS A 11 -4.70 -3.15 -12.13
CA LYS A 11 -5.59 -4.30 -11.92
C LYS A 11 -5.07 -5.18 -10.80
N LYS A 12 -5.96 -5.69 -9.95
CA LYS A 12 -5.60 -6.58 -8.84
C LYS A 12 -6.25 -7.93 -9.03
N TYR A 13 -5.61 -8.98 -8.54
CA TYR A 13 -6.06 -10.36 -8.66
C TYR A 13 -5.77 -11.07 -7.35
N MET A 14 -6.71 -11.90 -6.90
CA MET A 14 -6.46 -12.82 -5.79
C MET A 14 -5.94 -14.13 -6.36
N LEU A 15 -4.76 -14.56 -5.91
CA LEU A 15 -4.12 -15.79 -6.34
C LEU A 15 -4.09 -16.79 -5.20
N THR A 16 -4.20 -18.07 -5.55
CA THR A 16 -3.74 -19.15 -4.68
C THR A 16 -2.24 -19.36 -4.89
N GLN A 17 -1.56 -19.97 -3.93
CA GLN A 17 -0.17 -20.39 -4.05
C GLN A 17 0.08 -21.18 -5.35
N LYS A 18 -0.77 -22.16 -5.67
CA LYS A 18 -0.68 -22.95 -6.90
C LYS A 18 -0.70 -22.10 -8.18
N LYS A 19 -1.58 -21.09 -8.25
CA LYS A 19 -1.63 -20.19 -9.42
C LYS A 19 -0.42 -19.28 -9.49
N HIS A 20 0.08 -18.81 -8.35
CA HIS A 20 1.33 -18.05 -8.29
C HIS A 20 2.49 -18.87 -8.85
N ASP A 21 2.67 -20.11 -8.38
CA ASP A 21 3.81 -20.95 -8.78
C ASP A 21 3.75 -21.32 -10.28
N ALA A 22 2.54 -21.47 -10.83
CA ALA A 22 2.35 -21.65 -12.26
C ALA A 22 2.63 -20.37 -13.10
N LEU A 23 2.51 -19.17 -12.51
CA LEU A 23 2.81 -17.91 -13.19
C LEU A 23 4.31 -17.62 -13.27
N ILE A 24 5.07 -17.92 -12.21
CA ILE A 24 6.46 -17.49 -12.06
C ILE A 24 7.34 -17.87 -13.27
N PRO A 25 7.34 -19.12 -13.79
CA PRO A 25 8.21 -19.50 -14.92
C PRO A 25 7.90 -18.73 -16.21
N VAL A 26 6.67 -18.24 -16.40
CA VAL A 26 6.31 -17.41 -17.55
C VAL A 26 6.74 -15.96 -17.31
N LEU A 27 6.58 -15.46 -16.09
CA LEU A 27 7.01 -14.11 -15.72
C LEU A 27 8.52 -13.95 -15.81
N GLU A 28 9.32 -14.88 -15.33
CA GLU A 28 10.79 -14.81 -15.40
C GLU A 28 11.33 -14.79 -16.84
N ARG A 29 10.58 -15.36 -17.80
CA ARG A 29 10.91 -15.26 -19.22
C ARG A 29 10.68 -13.85 -19.77
N GLN A 30 9.64 -13.15 -19.32
CA GLN A 30 9.18 -11.87 -19.88
C GLN A 30 9.53 -10.64 -19.02
N MET A 31 9.91 -10.85 -17.76
CA MET A 31 10.06 -9.81 -16.74
C MET A 31 11.30 -10.09 -15.88
N ASN A 32 11.89 -9.03 -15.33
CA ASN A 32 12.99 -9.10 -14.37
C ASN A 32 12.46 -8.92 -12.95
N ALA A 33 12.95 -9.71 -12.01
CA ALA A 33 12.68 -9.49 -10.59
C ALA A 33 13.31 -8.16 -10.12
N ASP A 34 12.67 -7.51 -9.15
CA ASP A 34 13.21 -6.31 -8.50
C ASP A 34 14.55 -6.62 -7.84
N HIS A 35 15.50 -5.69 -7.95
CA HIS A 35 16.86 -5.86 -7.44
C HIS A 35 16.89 -6.08 -5.91
N TYR A 36 15.91 -5.51 -5.21
CA TYR A 36 15.78 -5.64 -3.76
C TYR A 36 15.15 -6.96 -3.29
N GLY A 37 14.66 -7.79 -4.21
CA GLY A 37 14.00 -9.06 -3.89
C GLY A 37 12.75 -8.88 -3.02
N GLU A 38 12.48 -9.89 -2.19
CA GLU A 38 11.40 -9.85 -1.21
C GLU A 38 11.74 -8.87 -0.08
N HIS A 39 10.82 -7.95 0.21
CA HIS A 39 10.99 -7.00 1.30
C HIS A 39 9.68 -6.71 2.03
N THR A 40 9.79 -6.44 3.33
CA THR A 40 8.66 -6.01 4.14
C THR A 40 8.37 -4.53 3.87
N LEU A 41 7.11 -4.20 3.57
CA LEU A 41 6.62 -2.83 3.63
C LEU A 41 5.76 -2.66 4.87
N SER A 42 5.99 -1.58 5.61
CA SER A 42 5.14 -1.17 6.73
C SER A 42 4.51 0.18 6.43
N ASN A 43 3.22 0.32 6.74
CA ASN A 43 2.48 1.55 6.49
C ASN A 43 1.64 1.92 7.72
N ILE A 44 1.62 3.19 8.07
CA ILE A 44 0.61 3.78 8.96
C ILE A 44 -0.31 4.62 8.07
N TYR A 45 -1.59 4.26 8.01
CA TYR A 45 -2.63 5.08 7.40
C TYR A 45 -3.14 6.07 8.42
N PHE A 46 -3.32 7.31 7.96
CA PHE A 46 -3.93 8.37 8.74
C PHE A 46 -5.37 8.55 8.29
N ASP A 47 -6.27 8.63 9.25
CA ASP A 47 -7.71 8.74 9.03
C ASP A 47 -8.34 9.57 10.16
N THR A 48 -9.62 9.90 10.03
CA THR A 48 -10.38 10.51 11.11
C THR A 48 -10.69 9.49 12.20
N ARG A 49 -11.11 9.97 13.37
CA ARG A 49 -11.55 9.11 14.48
C ARG A 49 -12.62 8.10 14.05
N ASP A 50 -13.50 8.52 13.13
CA ASP A 50 -14.61 7.71 12.64
C ASP A 50 -14.33 7.09 11.26
N TYR A 51 -13.06 6.96 10.89
CA TYR A 51 -12.61 6.26 9.69
C TYR A 51 -13.27 6.78 8.39
N GLU A 52 -13.43 8.09 8.29
CA GLU A 52 -14.14 8.74 7.17
C GLU A 52 -13.46 8.45 5.82
N LEU A 53 -12.13 8.58 5.73
CA LEU A 53 -11.41 8.49 4.45
C LEU A 53 -11.45 7.07 3.90
N VAL A 54 -11.34 6.05 4.76
CA VAL A 54 -11.46 4.65 4.33
C VAL A 54 -12.89 4.30 3.93
N ARG A 55 -13.91 4.77 4.67
CA ARG A 55 -15.33 4.60 4.31
C ARG A 55 -15.63 5.20 2.95
N GLN A 56 -15.31 6.47 2.74
CA GLN A 56 -15.45 7.12 1.44
C GLN A 56 -14.65 6.38 0.37
N SER A 57 -13.40 5.98 0.65
CA SER A 57 -12.60 5.26 -0.35
C SER A 57 -13.24 3.94 -0.82
N ILE A 58 -14.04 3.28 0.02
CA ILE A 58 -14.75 2.04 -0.31
C ILE A 58 -15.91 2.31 -1.28
N GLU A 59 -16.60 3.44 -1.13
CA GLU A 59 -17.70 3.89 -2.00
C GLU A 59 -17.21 4.31 -3.40
N LYS A 60 -15.90 4.48 -3.55
CA LYS A 60 -15.23 4.86 -4.81
C LYS A 60 -15.74 6.19 -5.40
N PRO A 61 -15.75 7.29 -4.61
CA PRO A 61 -16.05 8.61 -5.12
C PRO A 61 -15.04 9.03 -6.18
N GLU A 62 -15.44 10.02 -6.97
CA GLU A 62 -14.61 10.64 -7.99
C GLU A 62 -13.34 11.24 -7.38
N TYR A 63 -13.51 11.97 -6.26
CA TYR A 63 -12.42 12.52 -5.46
C TYR A 63 -12.17 11.70 -4.20
N LYS A 64 -10.90 11.36 -3.94
CA LYS A 64 -10.46 10.82 -2.63
C LYS A 64 -8.99 11.03 -2.38
N GLU A 65 -8.63 11.10 -1.10
CA GLU A 65 -7.26 11.27 -0.65
C GLU A 65 -6.88 10.20 0.37
N LYS A 66 -5.59 9.91 0.46
CA LYS A 66 -5.01 9.01 1.45
C LYS A 66 -3.65 9.52 1.87
N LEU A 67 -3.50 9.79 3.16
CA LEU A 67 -2.21 10.05 3.77
C LEU A 67 -1.69 8.77 4.44
N ARG A 68 -0.41 8.46 4.21
CA ARG A 68 0.25 7.37 4.91
C ARG A 68 1.72 7.66 5.17
N LEU A 69 2.24 7.11 6.26
CA LEU A 69 3.67 6.99 6.50
C LEU A 69 4.13 5.60 6.10
N ARG A 70 5.12 5.50 5.22
CA ARG A 70 5.63 4.24 4.67
C ARG A 70 7.09 4.01 5.02
N ALA A 71 7.40 2.78 5.40
CA ALA A 71 8.74 2.28 5.67
C ALA A 71 9.04 1.01 4.86
N TYR A 72 10.33 0.77 4.66
CA TYR A 72 10.88 -0.42 4.00
C TYR A 72 11.79 -1.16 4.99
N GLY A 73 11.59 -2.47 5.13
CA GLY A 73 12.37 -3.30 6.05
C GLY A 73 12.18 -2.94 7.52
N LYS A 74 13.17 -3.32 8.34
CA LYS A 74 13.21 -3.01 9.78
C LYS A 74 13.63 -1.56 9.97
N VAL A 75 12.88 -0.80 10.76
CA VAL A 75 13.13 0.63 10.98
C VAL A 75 13.61 0.94 12.40
N THR A 76 14.51 1.91 12.48
CA THR A 76 14.92 2.61 13.70
C THR A 76 14.47 4.07 13.61
N ASP A 77 14.65 4.85 14.69
CA ASP A 77 14.23 6.27 14.70
C ASP A 77 14.96 7.13 13.65
N ASN A 78 16.13 6.70 13.18
CA ASN A 78 16.93 7.38 12.15
C ASN A 78 16.70 6.82 10.73
N SER A 79 15.92 5.75 10.57
CA SER A 79 15.62 5.19 9.26
C SER A 79 14.82 6.18 8.40
N VAL A 80 15.12 6.22 7.11
CA VAL A 80 14.36 7.02 6.14
C VAL A 80 12.99 6.37 5.92
N VAL A 81 11.96 7.16 6.17
CA VAL A 81 10.55 6.84 5.91
C VAL A 81 9.94 7.88 4.99
N TYR A 82 8.80 7.57 4.40
CA TYR A 82 8.15 8.42 3.41
C TYR A 82 6.75 8.79 3.87
N ALA A 83 6.50 10.07 4.11
CA ALA A 83 5.14 10.58 4.16
C ALA A 83 4.61 10.65 2.72
N GLU A 84 3.57 9.89 2.42
CA GLU A 84 2.99 9.78 1.08
C GLU A 84 1.54 10.27 1.09
N LEU A 85 1.26 11.27 0.26
CA LEU A 85 -0.08 11.76 -0.01
C LEU A 85 -0.51 11.26 -1.40
N LYS A 86 -1.61 10.50 -1.44
CA LYS A 86 -2.22 10.01 -2.68
C LYS A 86 -3.58 10.65 -2.85
N LYS A 87 -3.80 11.39 -3.93
CA LYS A 87 -5.09 11.93 -4.35
C LYS A 87 -5.56 11.21 -5.61
N LYS A 88 -6.86 10.98 -5.74
CA LYS A 88 -7.48 10.49 -6.97
C LYS A 88 -8.63 11.43 -7.30
N PHE A 89 -8.64 11.94 -8.53
CA PHE A 89 -9.71 12.81 -9.06
C PHE A 89 -9.95 12.42 -10.51
N ASP A 90 -11.22 12.26 -10.91
CA ASP A 90 -11.63 11.86 -12.26
C ASP A 90 -10.76 10.75 -12.89
N GLY A 91 -10.55 9.67 -12.13
CA GLY A 91 -9.73 8.54 -12.57
C GLY A 91 -8.21 8.76 -12.52
N VAL A 92 -7.72 10.00 -12.47
CA VAL A 92 -6.30 10.35 -12.40
C VAL A 92 -5.78 10.24 -10.97
N VAL A 93 -4.58 9.67 -10.82
CA VAL A 93 -3.93 9.47 -9.51
C VAL A 93 -2.73 10.39 -9.39
N TYR A 94 -2.74 11.25 -8.38
CA TYR A 94 -1.62 12.10 -8.00
C TYR A 94 -0.96 11.52 -6.76
N LYS A 95 0.34 11.30 -6.81
CA LYS A 95 1.13 10.82 -5.66
C LYS A 95 2.28 11.77 -5.40
N ARG A 96 2.32 12.32 -4.19
CA ARG A 96 3.45 13.10 -3.67
C ARG A 96 4.05 12.36 -2.48
N ARG A 97 5.37 12.44 -2.32
CA ARG A 97 6.04 11.88 -1.14
C ARG A 97 7.23 12.74 -0.74
N ILE A 98 7.54 12.77 0.55
CA ILE A 98 8.73 13.43 1.09
C ILE A 98 9.47 12.45 2.01
N PRO A 99 10.79 12.23 1.81
CA PRO A 99 11.60 11.44 2.72
C PRO A 99 11.87 12.23 4.00
N MET A 100 11.90 11.54 5.14
CA MET A 100 12.30 12.08 6.43
C MET A 100 12.74 10.94 7.34
N THR A 101 13.42 11.25 8.44
CA THR A 101 13.68 10.23 9.48
C THR A 101 12.37 9.84 10.18
N LEU A 102 12.30 8.62 10.73
CA LEU A 102 11.13 8.20 11.51
C LEU A 102 10.87 9.14 12.71
N CYS A 103 11.92 9.63 13.37
CA CYS A 103 11.81 10.60 14.45
C CYS A 103 11.12 11.90 13.99
N GLN A 104 11.54 12.47 12.86
CA GLN A 104 10.91 13.64 12.25
C GLN A 104 9.46 13.36 11.86
N ALA A 105 9.19 12.21 11.22
CA ALA A 105 7.83 11.83 10.82
C ALA A 105 6.87 11.72 12.01
N ARG A 106 7.34 11.16 13.13
CA ARG A 106 6.54 11.05 14.36
C ARG A 106 6.24 12.44 14.92
N LYS A 107 7.26 13.28 15.12
CA LYS A 107 7.08 14.67 15.58
C LYS A 107 6.07 15.43 14.73
N TYR A 108 6.19 15.32 13.41
CA TYR A 108 5.33 16.03 12.47
C TYR A 108 3.92 15.43 12.36
N LEU A 109 3.79 14.17 11.93
CA LEU A 109 2.48 13.59 11.58
C LEU A 109 1.67 13.15 12.80
N TYR A 110 2.30 12.87 13.94
CA TYR A 110 1.59 12.40 15.14
C TYR A 110 1.32 13.53 16.13
N TYR A 111 2.22 14.52 16.19
CA TYR A 111 2.19 15.58 17.21
C TYR A 111 2.09 16.99 16.61
N GLY A 112 2.07 17.14 15.28
CA GLY A 112 1.94 18.45 14.62
C GLY A 112 3.19 19.32 14.68
N ILE A 113 4.34 18.78 15.09
CA ILE A 113 5.58 19.55 15.25
C ILE A 113 6.31 19.61 13.91
N ARG A 114 6.19 20.73 13.21
CA ARG A 114 6.93 21.04 11.98
C ARG A 114 8.39 21.41 12.26
N TRP A 115 9.24 21.23 11.24
CA TRP A 115 10.57 21.83 11.17
C TRP A 115 10.61 22.93 10.10
N ALA A 116 11.67 23.74 10.08
CA ALA A 116 11.76 24.98 9.30
C ALA A 116 11.76 24.81 7.76
N GLU A 117 11.82 23.58 7.26
CA GLU A 117 11.89 23.34 5.82
C GLU A 117 10.48 23.43 5.21
N GLU A 118 10.31 24.35 4.26
CA GLU A 118 9.04 24.54 3.56
C GLU A 118 9.09 23.89 2.18
N SER A 119 8.08 23.08 1.86
CA SER A 119 7.87 22.57 0.52
C SER A 119 6.38 22.53 0.18
N GLN A 120 6.06 22.58 -1.11
CA GLN A 120 4.67 22.46 -1.57
C GLN A 120 4.02 21.15 -1.08
N ILE A 121 4.78 20.05 -1.04
CA ILE A 121 4.29 18.76 -0.56
C ILE A 121 3.92 18.82 0.93
N LEU A 122 4.74 19.47 1.76
CA LEU A 122 4.45 19.65 3.18
C LEU A 122 3.19 20.51 3.38
N LYS A 123 3.02 21.59 2.61
CA LYS A 123 1.80 22.42 2.67
C LYS A 123 0.54 21.62 2.29
N GLU A 124 0.63 20.76 1.29
CA GLU A 124 -0.49 19.86 0.94
C GLU A 124 -0.78 18.81 2.02
N ILE A 125 0.24 18.27 2.69
CA ILE A 125 0.07 17.33 3.80
C ILE A 125 -0.58 18.05 5.00
N ASP A 126 -0.11 19.25 5.36
CA ASP A 126 -0.70 20.07 6.41
C ASP A 126 -2.18 20.36 6.16
N TYR A 127 -2.50 20.75 4.93
CA TYR A 127 -3.88 21.01 4.55
C TYR A 127 -4.78 19.79 4.83
N VAL A 128 -4.33 18.60 4.41
CA VAL A 128 -5.09 17.36 4.61
C VAL A 128 -5.13 16.94 6.09
N LEU A 129 -4.02 17.07 6.82
CA LEU A 129 -3.98 16.80 8.27
C LEU A 129 -4.98 17.67 9.02
N ASN A 130 -4.99 18.99 8.74
CA ASN A 130 -5.84 19.96 9.42
C ASN A 130 -7.31 19.86 8.99
N ARG A 131 -7.57 19.65 7.69
CA ARG A 131 -8.94 19.57 7.16
C ARG A 131 -9.76 18.44 7.79
N TYR A 132 -9.12 17.29 8.02
CA TYR A 132 -9.79 16.08 8.51
C TYR A 132 -9.38 15.72 9.95
N GLU A 133 -8.55 16.54 10.61
CA GLU A 133 -7.97 16.25 11.93
C GLU A 133 -7.32 14.85 12.00
N LEU A 134 -6.56 14.51 10.96
CA LEU A 134 -6.09 13.14 10.77
C LEU A 134 -5.16 12.68 11.87
N LYS A 135 -5.34 11.44 12.31
CA LYS A 135 -4.46 10.74 13.26
C LYS A 135 -4.07 9.37 12.72
N PRO A 136 -2.99 8.75 13.22
CA PRO A 136 -2.69 7.36 12.94
C PRO A 136 -3.93 6.49 13.22
N ALA A 137 -4.40 5.74 12.24
CA ALA A 137 -5.66 5.01 12.32
C ALA A 137 -5.51 3.50 12.07
N ALA A 138 -4.57 3.10 11.20
CA ALA A 138 -4.30 1.69 10.95
C ALA A 138 -2.86 1.45 10.50
N TYR A 139 -2.25 0.40 11.04
CA TYR A 139 -1.01 -0.16 10.53
C TYR A 139 -1.34 -1.27 9.52
N VAL A 140 -0.62 -1.29 8.41
CA VAL A 140 -0.70 -2.33 7.38
C VAL A 140 0.70 -2.67 6.92
N ALA A 141 1.13 -3.90 7.19
CA ALA A 141 2.36 -4.47 6.67
C ALA A 141 2.11 -5.69 5.79
N TYR A 142 3.07 -5.96 4.92
CA TYR A 142 3.05 -7.11 4.01
C TYR A 142 4.45 -7.32 3.42
N GLU A 143 4.71 -8.55 3.00
CA GLU A 143 5.88 -8.91 2.22
C GLU A 143 5.58 -8.72 0.74
N ARG A 144 6.52 -8.13 0.01
CA ARG A 144 6.36 -7.83 -1.41
C ARG A 144 7.51 -8.35 -2.22
N VAL A 145 7.16 -9.05 -3.31
CA VAL A 145 8.02 -9.28 -4.46
C VAL A 145 7.50 -8.43 -5.63
N ALA A 146 8.40 -7.86 -6.42
CA ALA A 146 8.06 -7.07 -7.59
C ALA A 146 8.81 -7.55 -8.83
N TYR A 147 8.17 -7.41 -9.98
CA TYR A 147 8.73 -7.70 -11.30
C TYR A 147 8.47 -6.52 -12.25
N TYR A 148 9.43 -6.24 -13.12
CA TYR A 148 9.37 -5.19 -14.15
C TYR A 148 9.52 -5.81 -15.53
N GLY A 149 8.77 -5.33 -16.52
CA GLY A 149 8.84 -5.86 -17.88
C GLY A 149 10.23 -5.67 -18.46
N LYS A 150 10.76 -6.69 -19.15
CA LYS A 150 12.08 -6.60 -19.81
C LYS A 150 12.10 -5.54 -20.90
N ASP A 151 11.03 -5.47 -21.68
CA ASP A 151 10.91 -4.52 -22.79
C ASP A 151 10.35 -3.16 -22.35
N ASN A 152 9.65 -3.11 -21.20
CA ASN A 152 9.05 -1.91 -20.67
C ASN A 152 8.90 -1.99 -19.14
N GLU A 153 9.73 -1.23 -18.42
CA GLU A 153 9.74 -1.20 -16.95
C GLU A 153 8.48 -0.58 -16.34
N GLU A 154 7.68 0.18 -17.12
CA GLU A 154 6.39 0.71 -16.65
C GLU A 154 5.34 -0.39 -16.47
N LEU A 155 5.50 -1.52 -17.18
CA LEU A 155 4.76 -2.73 -16.89
C LEU A 155 5.33 -3.36 -15.63
N ARG A 156 4.56 -3.31 -14.54
CA ARG A 156 5.00 -3.82 -13.24
C ARG A 156 3.99 -4.80 -12.65
N ILE A 157 4.49 -5.89 -12.09
CA ILE A 157 3.70 -6.80 -11.26
C ILE A 157 4.24 -6.74 -9.84
N THR A 158 3.36 -6.76 -8.84
CA THR A 158 3.75 -6.98 -7.45
C THR A 158 2.89 -8.06 -6.83
N PHE A 159 3.52 -8.91 -6.03
CA PHE A 159 2.85 -9.93 -5.22
C PHE A 159 2.98 -9.53 -3.76
N ASP A 160 1.85 -9.42 -3.07
CA ASP A 160 1.80 -9.12 -1.64
C ASP A 160 1.29 -10.32 -0.86
N ARG A 161 2.06 -10.72 0.16
CA ARG A 161 1.81 -11.83 1.07
C ARG A 161 1.77 -11.34 2.51
N ASN A 162 1.24 -12.18 3.41
CA ASN A 162 1.27 -11.95 4.85
C ASN A 162 0.77 -10.54 5.23
N ILE A 163 -0.39 -10.16 4.67
CA ILE A 163 -0.97 -8.83 4.88
C ILE A 163 -1.47 -8.73 6.32
N CYS A 164 -0.67 -8.12 7.17
CA CYS A 164 -0.89 -7.98 8.60
C CYS A 164 -1.36 -6.56 8.95
N CYS A 165 -2.44 -6.46 9.71
CA CYS A 165 -3.06 -5.18 10.06
C CYS A 165 -3.31 -5.05 11.57
N ARG A 166 -3.27 -3.82 12.09
CA ARG A 166 -3.68 -3.50 13.46
C ARG A 166 -4.17 -2.06 13.58
N CYS A 167 -5.00 -1.77 14.56
CA CYS A 167 -5.48 -0.43 14.91
C CYS A 167 -4.92 0.10 16.25
N SER A 168 -4.14 -0.70 16.96
CA SER A 168 -3.42 -0.31 18.19
C SER A 168 -1.91 -0.40 17.99
N GLY A 169 -1.14 0.25 18.86
CA GLY A 169 0.33 0.23 18.77
C GLY A 169 0.87 0.71 17.42
N LEU A 170 0.32 1.84 16.94
CA LEU A 170 0.51 2.41 15.59
C LEU A 170 1.87 3.08 15.39
N GLU A 171 2.93 2.34 15.67
CA GLU A 171 4.32 2.74 15.53
C GLU A 171 5.02 1.77 14.57
N LEU A 172 5.73 2.32 13.59
CA LEU A 172 6.45 1.52 12.60
C LEU A 172 7.56 0.66 13.23
N LYS A 173 8.17 1.14 14.33
CA LYS A 173 9.24 0.44 15.05
C LYS A 173 8.77 -0.79 15.85
N ASN A 174 7.46 -0.92 16.10
CA ASN A 174 6.94 -2.04 16.89
C ASN A 174 6.92 -3.37 16.12
N GLY A 175 7.37 -3.39 14.86
CA GLY A 175 7.41 -4.59 14.03
C GLY A 175 6.03 -5.02 13.51
N VAL A 176 6.00 -6.22 12.92
CA VAL A 176 4.82 -6.80 12.26
C VAL A 176 4.11 -7.72 13.25
N TYR A 177 2.87 -7.36 13.60
CA TYR A 177 1.94 -8.17 14.40
C TYR A 177 0.53 -7.61 14.22
N GLY A 178 -0.46 -8.44 14.55
CA GLY A 178 -1.88 -8.13 14.43
C GLY A 178 -2.60 -9.18 13.61
N THR A 179 -3.64 -8.75 12.92
CA THR A 179 -4.58 -9.60 12.19
C THR A 179 -4.11 -9.84 10.76
N MET A 180 -4.08 -11.09 10.32
CA MET A 180 -3.82 -11.44 8.92
C MET A 180 -5.11 -11.32 8.11
N LEU A 181 -5.08 -10.54 7.01
CA LEU A 181 -6.25 -10.34 6.15
C LEU A 181 -6.46 -11.45 5.11
N LEU A 182 -5.38 -12.14 4.76
CA LEU A 182 -5.41 -13.19 3.75
C LEU A 182 -5.09 -14.52 4.41
N ASP A 183 -5.67 -15.59 3.88
CA ASP A 183 -5.25 -16.94 4.23
C ASP A 183 -3.78 -17.17 3.85
N LYS A 184 -3.10 -18.08 4.54
CA LYS A 184 -1.68 -18.41 4.29
C LYS A 184 -1.39 -18.78 2.83
N ASN A 185 -2.39 -19.29 2.10
CA ASN A 185 -2.28 -19.72 0.70
C ASN A 185 -2.76 -18.65 -0.31
N GLN A 186 -3.14 -17.46 0.15
CA GLN A 186 -3.63 -16.38 -0.69
C GLN A 186 -2.58 -15.29 -0.89
N ILE A 187 -2.53 -14.75 -2.11
CA ILE A 187 -1.56 -13.74 -2.52
C ILE A 187 -2.32 -12.68 -3.31
N LEU A 188 -2.10 -11.41 -2.94
CA LEU A 188 -2.65 -10.30 -3.70
C LEU A 188 -1.65 -9.89 -4.79
N MET A 189 -2.00 -10.15 -6.04
CA MET A 189 -1.25 -9.66 -7.19
C MET A 189 -1.80 -8.30 -7.64
N GLU A 190 -0.92 -7.34 -7.90
CA GLU A 190 -1.23 -6.05 -8.53
C GLU A 190 -0.42 -5.90 -9.82
N VAL A 191 -1.09 -5.61 -10.93
CA VAL A 191 -0.49 -5.40 -12.25
C VAL A 191 -0.73 -3.94 -12.65
N LYS A 192 0.36 -3.24 -12.96
CA LYS A 192 0.39 -1.85 -13.41
C LYS A 192 0.76 -1.83 -14.88
N ILE A 193 -0.11 -1.23 -15.68
CA ILE A 193 -0.07 -1.33 -17.14
C ILE A 193 -0.04 0.10 -17.69
N PRO A 194 1.01 0.51 -18.40
CA PRO A 194 1.13 1.89 -18.90
C PRO A 194 0.08 2.26 -19.96
N GLY A 195 -0.41 1.27 -20.71
CA GLY A 195 -1.48 1.43 -21.70
C GLY A 195 -2.37 0.20 -21.74
N ALA A 196 -2.23 -0.63 -22.77
CA ALA A 196 -2.94 -1.90 -22.86
C ALA A 196 -2.16 -3.06 -22.22
N MET A 197 -2.88 -4.08 -21.75
CA MET A 197 -2.26 -5.31 -21.23
C MET A 197 -1.60 -6.06 -22.39
N PRO A 198 -0.33 -6.50 -22.27
CA PRO A 198 0.32 -7.30 -23.31
C PRO A 198 -0.48 -8.55 -23.65
N LEU A 199 -0.52 -8.92 -24.93
CA LEU A 199 -1.33 -10.05 -25.42
C LEU A 199 -0.95 -11.37 -24.74
N TRP A 200 0.36 -11.62 -24.54
CA TRP A 200 0.84 -12.82 -23.85
C TRP A 200 0.30 -12.90 -22.42
N MET A 201 0.27 -11.78 -21.70
CA MET A 201 -0.21 -11.70 -20.33
C MET A 201 -1.72 -11.87 -20.26
N SER A 202 -2.45 -11.25 -21.20
CA SER A 202 -3.90 -11.41 -21.29
C SER A 202 -4.30 -12.87 -21.56
N ARG A 203 -3.59 -13.56 -22.48
CA ARG A 203 -3.81 -14.98 -22.77
C ARG A 203 -3.49 -15.86 -21.56
N LEU A 204 -2.37 -15.60 -20.89
CA LEU A 204 -1.95 -16.31 -19.68
C LEU A 204 -3.01 -16.18 -18.57
N PHE A 205 -3.44 -14.95 -18.27
CA PHE A 205 -4.43 -14.71 -17.22
C PHE A 205 -5.77 -15.34 -17.54
N SER A 206 -6.23 -15.24 -18.80
CA SER A 206 -7.47 -15.89 -19.25
C SER A 206 -7.38 -17.41 -19.14
N GLY A 207 -6.29 -18.03 -19.60
CA GLY A 207 -6.08 -19.48 -19.53
C GLY A 207 -6.00 -20.02 -18.11
N MET A 208 -5.58 -19.19 -17.15
CA MET A 208 -5.52 -19.53 -15.72
C MET A 208 -6.80 -19.14 -14.94
N GLY A 209 -7.80 -18.57 -15.62
CA GLY A 209 -9.03 -18.07 -14.98
C GLY A 209 -8.73 -16.99 -13.92
N LEU A 210 -7.87 -16.02 -14.26
CA LEU A 210 -7.53 -14.90 -13.40
C LEU A 210 -8.38 -13.68 -13.76
N PHE A 211 -9.33 -13.37 -12.88
CA PHE A 211 -10.24 -12.24 -13.05
C PHE A 211 -9.90 -11.10 -12.08
N PRO A 212 -10.01 -9.84 -12.51
CA PRO A 212 -9.66 -8.71 -11.67
C PRO A 212 -10.64 -8.57 -10.50
N VAL A 213 -10.10 -8.22 -9.33
CA VAL A 213 -10.84 -7.95 -8.09
C VAL A 213 -10.63 -6.51 -7.62
N SER A 214 -11.60 -5.97 -6.88
CA SER A 214 -11.43 -4.69 -6.19
C SER A 214 -10.98 -4.93 -4.75
N TYR A 215 -9.68 -4.74 -4.48
CA TYR A 215 -9.12 -4.99 -3.15
C TYR A 215 -8.28 -3.81 -2.65
N SER A 216 -8.61 -3.29 -1.47
CA SER A 216 -7.85 -2.25 -0.75
C SER A 216 -7.48 -2.81 0.60
N LYS A 217 -6.19 -3.00 0.91
CA LYS A 217 -5.74 -3.61 2.18
C LYS A 217 -6.40 -2.95 3.41
N TYR A 218 -6.30 -1.62 3.51
CA TYR A 218 -6.94 -0.87 4.59
C TYR A 218 -8.48 -0.92 4.52
N GLY A 219 -9.05 -0.94 3.32
CA GLY A 219 -10.51 -1.02 3.17
C GLY A 219 -11.08 -2.40 3.56
N ALA A 220 -10.36 -3.48 3.26
CA ALA A 220 -10.69 -4.83 3.68
C ALA A 220 -10.57 -4.95 5.20
N TYR A 221 -9.46 -4.48 5.79
CA TYR A 221 -9.29 -4.44 7.25
C TYR A 221 -10.42 -3.66 7.94
N TYR A 222 -10.80 -2.50 7.39
CA TYR A 222 -11.90 -1.72 7.94
C TYR A 222 -13.22 -2.52 7.91
N LYS A 223 -13.59 -3.09 6.75
CA LYS A 223 -14.84 -3.83 6.62
C LYS A 223 -14.92 -5.06 7.50
N GLU A 224 -13.85 -5.84 7.54
CA GLU A 224 -13.85 -7.16 8.19
C GLU A 224 -13.67 -7.06 9.71
N TYR A 225 -12.91 -6.07 10.20
CA TYR A 225 -12.51 -6.01 11.61
C TYR A 225 -12.93 -4.73 12.32
N LEU A 226 -12.72 -3.55 11.73
CA LEU A 226 -12.97 -2.28 12.42
C LEU A 226 -14.46 -1.91 12.47
N TYR A 227 -15.20 -2.14 11.37
CA TYR A 227 -16.62 -1.84 11.28
C TYR A 227 -17.46 -2.70 12.22
N HIS A 228 -17.09 -3.98 12.36
CA HIS A 228 -17.81 -4.92 13.21
C HIS A 228 -17.37 -4.89 14.69
N GLY A 229 -16.41 -4.03 15.06
CA GLY A 229 -15.86 -4.00 16.42
C GLY A 229 -15.14 -5.29 16.83
N VAL A 230 -14.67 -6.08 15.85
CA VAL A 230 -13.92 -7.32 16.10
C VAL A 230 -12.47 -6.94 16.41
N PHE A 231 -12.22 -6.57 17.65
CA PHE A 231 -10.88 -6.34 18.16
C PHE A 231 -10.28 -7.68 18.58
N VAL A 232 -9.45 -8.25 17.71
CA VAL A 232 -8.53 -9.29 18.17
C VAL A 232 -7.42 -8.55 18.90
N GLU A 233 -7.54 -8.43 20.23
CA GLU A 233 -6.41 -8.04 21.06
C GLU A 233 -5.27 -8.99 20.70
N GLY A 234 -4.20 -8.43 20.13
CA GLY A 234 -3.03 -9.19 19.74
C GLY A 234 -2.43 -9.81 20.99
N GLY A 235 -2.84 -11.05 21.26
CA GLY A 235 -2.21 -11.89 22.26
C GLY A 235 -0.73 -11.91 21.94
N ARG A 236 0.08 -11.43 22.89
CA ARG A 236 1.48 -11.78 22.93
C ARG A 236 1.52 -13.30 22.84
N ILE A 237 2.06 -13.83 21.75
CA ILE A 237 2.47 -15.22 21.73
C ILE A 237 3.59 -15.27 22.78
N CYS A 238 3.22 -15.62 24.01
CA CYS A 238 4.17 -16.12 24.99
C CYS A 238 4.70 -17.42 24.39
N ALA A 239 5.91 -17.35 23.84
CA ALA A 239 6.84 -18.46 23.86
C ALA A 239 7.81 -18.20 25.01
#